data_AF-A0A1D8TNE7-F1
#
_entry.id   AF-A0A1D8TNE7-F1
#
_cell.length_a   1.000
_cell.length_b   1.000
_cell.length_c   1.000
_cell.angle_alpha   90.00
_cell.angle_beta   90.00
_cell.angle_gamma   90.00
#
_symmetry.space_group_name_H-M   'P 1'
#
loop_
_entity.id
_entity.type
_entity.pdbx_description
1 polymer ?
#
loop_
_entity_poly.entity_id
_entity_poly.type
_entity_poly.pdbx_seq_one_letter_code
_entity_poly.pdbx_strand_id
1 'polypeptide(L)'
;MIHNANMLADWSIPMPITQSALDIAQQFAHYQPSKQKAEQVYLNTLAVCAVNNYLRILGIPTDLSSGDSWNSVVRLAENVADLRVTGLGRLECRPVKTGDLTCPIPQEVRFNRIGYVVVEIDQDHTEATLLGFSPTSETGELVIHQLRTLKDLPAYLDQFQPMTQLSQWLEHIFEAGWQSLETLLGNNGPQLAFAFRTKSETIKRCKQIEWGKPNQGVALVVALTPESETTLNVLLQLNPINGQTYLPPNLQLLLLDEEQEMLINAQARNEDQAIQLDFTCEPGDRFSVKVALDNASVIEEFVI
;
A
#
# COMPACT_ATOMS: atom_id res chain seq x y z
N MET A 1 3.81 33.76 18.91
CA MET A 1 4.24 33.53 17.51
C MET A 1 5.67 32.98 17.39
N ILE A 2 6.61 33.31 18.29
CA ILE A 2 8.01 32.82 18.21
C ILE A 2 8.15 31.32 18.57
N HIS A 3 7.25 30.75 19.37
CA HIS A 3 7.31 29.34 19.78
C HIS A 3 6.93 28.33 18.68
N ASN A 4 6.05 28.70 17.73
CA ASN A 4 5.64 27.77 16.65
C ASN A 4 6.70 27.63 15.55
N ALA A 5 7.43 28.70 15.23
CA ALA A 5 8.48 28.67 14.21
C ALA A 5 9.67 27.80 14.62
N ASN A 6 10.06 27.83 15.90
CA ASN A 6 11.15 26.97 16.41
C ASN A 6 10.74 25.50 16.54
N MET A 7 9.45 25.20 16.73
CA MET A 7 9.01 23.81 16.64
C MET A 7 9.15 23.32 15.21
N LEU A 8 8.59 24.01 14.20
CA LEU A 8 8.64 23.67 12.75
C LEU A 8 10.04 23.29 12.21
N ALA A 9 11.10 23.90 12.75
CA ALA A 9 12.47 23.68 12.29
C ALA A 9 13.06 22.30 12.63
N ASP A 10 12.59 21.59 13.66
CA ASP A 10 13.18 20.32 14.11
C ASP A 10 12.57 19.05 13.48
N TRP A 11 11.43 19.17 12.80
CA TRP A 11 10.66 18.04 12.22
C TRP A 11 10.45 18.12 10.72
N SER A 12 10.68 19.28 10.11
CA SER A 12 10.59 19.46 8.66
C SER A 12 11.91 19.11 7.97
N ILE A 13 11.82 18.71 6.70
CA ILE A 13 12.97 18.29 5.91
C ILE A 13 13.00 19.13 4.62
N PRO A 14 13.93 20.07 4.48
CA PRO A 14 14.07 20.85 3.26
C PRO A 14 14.67 19.98 2.15
N MET A 15 14.04 20.01 0.98
CA MET A 15 14.49 19.31 -0.22
C MET A 15 14.68 20.31 -1.36
N PRO A 16 15.87 20.37 -2.00
CA PRO A 16 16.08 21.27 -3.12
C PRO A 16 15.18 20.86 -4.30
N ILE A 17 14.52 21.84 -4.90
CA ILE A 17 13.77 21.63 -6.14
C ILE A 17 14.76 21.54 -7.29
N THR A 18 14.89 20.34 -7.85
CA THR A 18 15.83 20.09 -8.96
C THR A 18 15.34 20.68 -10.27
N GLN A 19 16.27 20.99 -11.18
CA GLN A 19 15.92 21.45 -12.53
C GLN A 19 15.03 20.43 -13.26
N SER A 20 15.30 19.12 -13.12
CA SER A 20 14.46 18.08 -13.73
C SER A 20 13.02 18.11 -13.20
N ALA A 21 12.80 18.40 -11.91
CA ALA A 21 11.46 18.52 -11.35
C ALA A 21 10.74 19.76 -11.90
N LEU A 22 11.46 20.88 -12.05
CA LEU A 22 10.92 22.10 -12.68
C LEU A 22 10.50 21.84 -14.13
N ASP A 23 11.35 21.16 -14.91
CA ASP A 23 11.08 20.89 -16.32
C ASP A 23 9.83 20.01 -16.48
N ILE A 24 9.69 18.95 -15.67
CA ILE A 24 8.51 18.08 -15.68
C ILE A 24 7.26 18.85 -15.24
N ALA A 25 7.35 19.62 -14.15
CA ALA A 25 6.22 20.41 -13.65
C ALA A 25 5.75 21.45 -14.68
N GLN A 26 6.68 22.14 -15.35
CA GLN A 26 6.38 23.09 -16.42
C GLN A 26 5.71 22.39 -17.61
N GLN A 27 6.26 21.24 -18.03
CA GLN A 27 5.68 20.45 -19.12
C GLN A 27 4.26 20.03 -18.78
N PHE A 28 4.02 19.46 -17.60
CA PHE A 28 2.70 18.99 -17.18
C PHE A 28 1.69 20.14 -17.06
N ALA A 29 2.12 21.28 -16.52
CA ALA A 29 1.31 22.48 -16.40
C ALA A 29 0.92 23.09 -17.76
N HIS A 30 1.82 23.03 -18.76
CA HIS A 30 1.58 23.56 -20.10
C HIS A 30 0.38 22.89 -20.80
N TYR A 31 0.15 21.61 -20.53
CA TYR A 31 -0.96 20.86 -21.13
C TYR A 31 -2.29 21.03 -20.39
N GLN A 32 -2.38 21.91 -19.38
CA GLN A 32 -3.61 22.10 -18.62
C GLN A 32 -4.52 23.17 -19.23
N PRO A 33 -5.85 22.99 -19.14
CA PRO A 33 -6.83 23.82 -19.86
C PRO A 33 -7.00 25.22 -19.25
N SER A 34 -6.64 25.40 -17.98
CA SER A 34 -6.80 26.67 -17.26
C SER A 34 -5.56 27.01 -16.46
N LYS A 35 -5.33 28.30 -16.21
CA LYS A 35 -4.21 28.76 -15.37
C LYS A 35 -4.25 28.18 -13.96
N GLN A 36 -5.44 28.06 -13.38
CA GLN A 36 -5.62 27.47 -12.05
C GLN A 36 -5.24 25.99 -12.03
N LYS A 37 -5.66 25.22 -13.05
CA LYS A 37 -5.29 23.81 -13.18
C LYS A 37 -3.80 23.64 -13.46
N ALA A 38 -3.22 24.52 -14.28
CA ALA A 38 -1.78 24.56 -14.54
C ALA A 38 -0.97 24.79 -13.25
N GLU A 39 -1.35 25.77 -12.42
CA GLU A 39 -0.70 26.05 -11.13
C GLU A 39 -0.85 24.85 -10.17
N GLN A 40 -2.04 24.27 -10.06
CA GLN A 40 -2.28 23.07 -9.25
C GLN A 40 -1.38 21.91 -9.67
N VAL A 41 -1.37 21.56 -10.96
CA VAL A 41 -0.57 20.46 -11.50
C VAL A 41 0.92 20.73 -11.32
N TYR A 42 1.35 21.97 -11.53
CA TYR A 42 2.73 22.39 -11.31
C TYR A 42 3.18 22.10 -9.87
N LEU A 43 2.43 22.59 -8.88
CA LEU A 43 2.76 22.43 -7.46
C LEU A 43 2.65 20.96 -7.01
N ASN A 44 1.64 20.22 -7.47
CA ASN A 44 1.51 18.79 -7.19
C ASN A 44 2.74 18.02 -7.69
N THR A 45 3.20 18.33 -8.90
CA THR A 45 4.37 17.67 -9.51
C THR A 45 5.63 17.95 -8.69
N LEU A 46 5.84 19.20 -8.26
CA LEU A 46 6.99 19.55 -7.42
C LEU A 46 6.95 18.82 -6.07
N ALA A 47 5.79 18.73 -5.42
CA ALA A 47 5.61 17.99 -4.18
C ALA A 47 5.93 16.49 -4.35
N VAL A 48 5.41 15.85 -5.39
CA VAL A 48 5.69 14.44 -5.71
C VAL A 48 7.19 14.23 -5.94
N CYS A 49 7.84 15.08 -6.73
CA CYS A 49 9.29 14.99 -6.98
C CYS A 49 10.11 15.17 -5.69
N ALA A 50 9.73 16.09 -4.81
CA ALA A 50 10.41 16.32 -3.54
C ALA A 50 10.34 15.10 -2.62
N VAL A 51 9.14 14.53 -2.44
CA VAL A 51 8.94 13.31 -1.62
C VAL A 51 9.66 12.10 -2.25
N ASN A 52 9.62 11.96 -3.57
CA ASN A 52 10.36 10.92 -4.28
C ASN A 52 11.87 11.02 -4.04
N ASN A 53 12.44 12.24 -4.09
CA ASN A 53 13.85 12.43 -3.82
C ASN A 53 14.20 12.12 -2.35
N TYR A 54 13.35 12.51 -1.41
CA TYR A 54 13.52 12.18 0.01
C TYR A 54 13.54 10.66 0.23
N LEU A 55 12.56 9.92 -0.29
CA LEU A 55 12.48 8.47 -0.13
C LEU A 55 13.66 7.74 -0.80
N ARG A 56 14.10 8.23 -1.97
CA ARG A 56 15.30 7.70 -2.64
C ARG A 56 16.57 7.88 -1.81
N ILE A 57 16.72 9.01 -1.09
CA ILE A 57 17.84 9.23 -0.18
C ILE A 57 17.82 8.21 0.98
N LEU A 58 16.63 7.85 1.45
CA LEU A 58 16.45 6.83 2.48
C LEU A 58 16.59 5.39 1.97
N GLY A 59 16.79 5.19 0.66
CA GLY A 59 16.86 3.87 0.05
C GLY A 59 15.49 3.18 -0.09
N ILE A 60 14.38 3.92 0.03
CA ILE A 60 13.03 3.39 -0.16
C ILE A 60 12.68 3.49 -1.65
N PRO A 61 12.38 2.36 -2.33
CA PRO A 61 12.10 2.35 -3.76
C PRO A 61 10.72 2.95 -4.07
N THR A 62 10.67 3.76 -5.13
CA THR A 62 9.48 4.48 -5.61
C THR A 62 9.37 4.41 -7.13
N ASP A 63 8.15 4.52 -7.65
CA ASP A 63 7.88 4.56 -9.09
C ASP A 63 6.95 5.71 -9.45
N LEU A 64 7.51 6.75 -10.06
CA LEU A 64 6.75 7.91 -10.56
C LEU A 64 5.82 7.54 -11.71
N SER A 65 6.26 6.66 -12.61
CA SER A 65 5.56 6.39 -13.87
C SER A 65 4.25 5.65 -13.67
N SER A 66 4.14 4.89 -12.58
CA SER A 66 2.92 4.16 -12.19
C SER A 66 1.90 5.00 -11.42
N GLY A 67 2.21 6.25 -11.09
CA GLY A 67 1.30 7.15 -10.37
C GLY A 67 0.25 7.80 -11.26
N ASP A 68 -0.94 8.04 -10.71
CA ASP A 68 -2.04 8.74 -11.39
C ASP A 68 -1.63 10.17 -11.79
N SER A 69 -0.80 10.82 -10.98
CA SER A 69 -0.23 12.14 -11.25
C SER A 69 0.67 12.17 -12.49
N TRP A 70 1.25 11.03 -12.90
CA TRP A 70 2.01 10.89 -14.15
C TRP A 70 1.12 10.53 -15.35
N ASN A 71 -0.10 10.05 -15.12
CA ASN A 71 -1.08 9.78 -16.17
C ASN A 71 -1.70 11.10 -16.69
N SER A 72 -1.62 11.35 -18.00
CA SER A 72 -2.09 12.60 -18.60
C SER A 72 -3.60 12.81 -18.49
N VAL A 73 -4.39 11.73 -18.57
CA VAL A 73 -5.86 11.79 -18.51
C VAL A 73 -6.31 12.02 -17.08
N VAL A 74 -5.74 11.29 -16.11
CA VAL A 74 -6.11 11.47 -14.69
C VAL A 74 -5.67 12.84 -14.20
N ARG A 75 -4.45 13.27 -14.52
CA ARG A 75 -3.95 14.62 -14.18
C ARG A 75 -4.84 15.74 -14.73
N LEU A 76 -5.44 15.56 -15.91
CA LEU A 76 -6.36 16.53 -16.50
C LEU A 76 -7.67 16.61 -15.70
N ALA A 77 -8.19 15.46 -15.26
CA ALA A 77 -9.49 15.35 -14.60
C ALA A 77 -9.44 15.65 -13.08
N GLU A 78 -8.36 15.26 -12.39
CA GLU A 78 -8.33 15.14 -10.93
C GLU A 78 -7.19 15.93 -10.28
N ASN A 79 -7.35 16.30 -9.00
CA ASN A 79 -6.30 16.94 -8.20
C ASN A 79 -5.43 15.90 -7.48
N VAL A 80 -4.81 15.02 -8.26
CA VAL A 80 -3.93 13.95 -7.76
C VAL A 80 -2.48 14.41 -7.64
N ALA A 81 -1.79 13.93 -6.61
CA ALA A 81 -0.37 14.11 -6.37
C ALA A 81 0.22 12.83 -5.73
N ASP A 82 -0.15 11.68 -6.27
CA ASP A 82 0.26 10.39 -5.72
C ASP A 82 1.69 10.00 -6.13
N LEU A 83 2.36 9.29 -5.22
CA LEU A 83 3.66 8.68 -5.41
C LEU A 83 3.55 7.20 -5.03
N ARG A 84 3.82 6.31 -5.98
CA ARG A 84 3.90 4.87 -5.70
C ARG A 84 5.18 4.57 -4.92
N VAL A 85 5.02 3.98 -3.74
CA VAL A 85 6.09 3.31 -3.01
C VAL A 85 6.07 1.85 -3.45
N THR A 86 7.19 1.38 -4.03
CA THR A 86 7.24 0.08 -4.69
C THR A 86 6.89 -1.03 -3.70
N GLY A 87 5.86 -1.80 -4.03
CA GLY A 87 5.33 -2.85 -3.16
C GLY A 87 4.44 -2.37 -2.02
N LEU A 88 4.47 -1.11 -1.57
CA LEU A 88 3.74 -0.74 -0.35
C LEU A 88 2.39 -0.07 -0.61
N GLY A 89 2.25 0.64 -1.73
CA GLY A 89 1.04 1.40 -2.06
C GLY A 89 1.36 2.83 -2.48
N ARG A 90 0.41 3.75 -2.30
CA ARG A 90 0.51 5.15 -2.78
C ARG A 90 0.51 6.16 -1.65
N LEU A 91 1.56 6.97 -1.56
CA LEU A 91 1.54 8.18 -0.74
C LEU A 91 0.90 9.32 -1.53
N GLU A 92 0.15 10.20 -0.87
CA GLU A 92 -0.37 11.42 -1.47
C GLU A 92 0.49 12.63 -1.03
N CYS A 93 1.16 13.28 -1.99
CA CYS A 93 2.11 14.36 -1.75
C CYS A 93 1.42 15.73 -1.94
N ARG A 94 0.92 16.34 -0.87
CA ARG A 94 0.10 17.54 -0.96
C ARG A 94 0.93 18.83 -0.83
N PRO A 95 0.92 19.70 -1.85
CA PRO A 95 1.56 21.00 -1.75
C PRO A 95 0.74 21.97 -0.88
N VAL A 96 1.43 22.82 -0.12
CA VAL A 96 0.91 23.99 0.58
C VAL A 96 1.79 25.21 0.30
N LYS A 97 1.25 26.41 0.48
CA LYS A 97 2.01 27.66 0.33
C LYS A 97 2.63 28.06 1.67
N THR A 98 3.70 28.84 1.61
CA THR A 98 4.37 29.36 2.80
C THR A 98 3.39 30.06 3.74
N GLY A 99 3.32 29.57 4.97
CA GLY A 99 2.47 30.13 6.03
C GLY A 99 1.05 29.56 6.11
N ASP A 100 0.67 28.63 5.24
CA ASP A 100 -0.56 27.87 5.42
C ASP A 100 -0.50 27.06 6.74
N LEU A 101 -1.65 26.94 7.41
CA LEU A 101 -1.77 26.18 8.68
C LEU A 101 -2.51 24.85 8.51
N THR A 102 -3.22 24.70 7.40
CA THR A 102 -3.98 23.51 7.04
C THR A 102 -3.74 23.13 5.60
N CYS A 103 -3.96 21.86 5.29
CA CYS A 103 -3.81 21.29 3.95
C CYS A 103 -5.13 20.59 3.56
N PRO A 104 -5.94 21.18 2.66
CA PRO A 104 -7.17 20.57 2.21
C PRO A 104 -6.89 19.35 1.30
N ILE A 105 -7.63 18.27 1.54
CA ILE A 105 -7.54 17.01 0.79
C ILE A 105 -8.75 16.87 -0.15
N PRO A 106 -8.52 16.87 -1.48
CA PRO A 106 -9.56 16.66 -2.49
C PRO A 106 -10.28 15.33 -2.28
N GLN A 107 -11.56 15.24 -2.67
CA GLN A 107 -12.40 14.07 -2.36
C GLN A 107 -11.87 12.80 -3.05
N GLU A 108 -11.39 12.95 -4.27
CA GLU A 108 -10.83 11.89 -5.11
C GLU A 108 -9.61 11.17 -4.50
N VAL A 109 -8.87 11.82 -3.59
CA VAL A 109 -7.63 11.27 -2.99
C VAL A 109 -7.76 10.97 -1.49
N ARG A 110 -8.99 10.91 -0.97
CA ARG A 110 -9.24 10.58 0.45
C ARG A 110 -9.11 9.09 0.77
N PHE A 111 -9.14 8.25 -0.25
CA PHE A 111 -9.12 6.78 -0.14
C PHE A 111 -7.99 6.20 -0.99
N ASN A 112 -7.69 4.92 -0.78
CA ASN A 112 -6.65 4.18 -1.50
C ASN A 112 -5.27 4.89 -1.43
N ARG A 113 -4.90 5.35 -0.23
CA ARG A 113 -3.61 5.96 0.09
C ARG A 113 -3.06 5.32 1.35
N ILE A 114 -1.76 5.05 1.35
CA ILE A 114 -1.03 4.55 2.51
C ILE A 114 -0.48 5.68 3.39
N GLY A 115 -0.83 6.93 3.09
CA GLY A 115 -0.42 8.10 3.87
C GLY A 115 -0.39 9.37 3.03
N TYR A 116 -0.31 10.49 3.74
CA TYR A 116 -0.32 11.84 3.18
C TYR A 116 0.92 12.59 3.65
N VAL A 117 1.72 13.10 2.73
CA VAL A 117 2.91 13.91 3.03
C VAL A 117 2.61 15.35 2.64
N VAL A 118 2.73 16.28 3.58
CA VAL A 118 2.49 17.70 3.31
C VAL A 118 3.82 18.38 2.98
N VAL A 119 3.85 19.13 1.89
CA VAL A 119 5.05 19.76 1.33
C VAL A 119 4.80 21.26 1.15
N GLU A 120 5.54 22.08 1.86
CA GLU A 120 5.58 23.52 1.60
C GLU A 120 6.49 23.80 0.40
N ILE A 121 5.97 24.54 -0.59
CA ILE A 121 6.78 25.00 -1.73
C ILE A 121 7.04 26.50 -1.52
N ASP A 122 8.32 26.90 -1.55
CA ASP A 122 8.72 28.30 -1.42
C ASP A 122 8.27 29.14 -2.63
N GLN A 123 8.20 30.46 -2.46
CA GLN A 123 7.71 31.35 -3.52
C GLN A 123 8.60 31.37 -4.76
N ASP A 124 9.90 31.14 -4.57
CA ASP A 124 10.89 31.15 -5.66
C ASP A 124 11.02 29.78 -6.35
N HIS A 125 10.28 28.76 -5.87
CA HIS A 125 10.33 27.36 -6.32
C HIS A 125 11.75 26.78 -6.33
N THR A 126 12.55 27.15 -5.32
CA THR A 126 13.92 26.64 -5.12
C THR A 126 13.98 25.53 -4.07
N GLU A 127 13.05 25.52 -3.13
CA GLU A 127 13.02 24.59 -2.01
C GLU A 127 11.60 24.07 -1.75
N ALA A 128 11.51 22.75 -1.56
CA ALA A 128 10.31 22.06 -1.13
C ALA A 128 10.56 21.51 0.28
N THR A 129 9.92 22.09 1.29
CA THR A 129 10.08 21.68 2.68
C THR A 129 8.98 20.70 3.05
N LEU A 130 9.35 19.44 3.28
CA LEU A 130 8.40 18.44 3.71
C LEU A 130 8.09 18.66 5.19
N LEU A 131 6.85 19.04 5.50
CA LEU A 131 6.44 19.46 6.84
C LEU A 131 6.16 18.27 7.77
N GLY A 132 5.70 17.15 7.23
CA GLY A 132 5.30 16.00 8.03
C GLY A 132 4.36 15.07 7.27
N PHE A 133 3.86 14.04 7.95
CA PHE A 133 2.90 13.12 7.34
C PHE A 133 1.72 12.77 8.25
N SER A 134 0.63 12.31 7.63
CA SER A 134 -0.54 11.75 8.31
C SER A 134 -0.89 10.37 7.71
N PRO A 135 -1.22 9.35 8.51
CA PRO A 135 -1.71 8.06 8.00
C PRO A 135 -3.07 8.15 7.29
N THR A 136 -3.90 9.14 7.65
CA THR A 136 -5.29 9.26 7.20
C THR A 136 -5.63 10.71 6.90
N SER A 137 -6.60 10.93 6.01
CA SER A 137 -7.15 12.25 5.69
C SER A 137 -8.39 12.61 6.52
N GLU A 138 -8.93 11.68 7.34
CA GLU A 138 -10.14 11.73 8.19
C GLU A 138 -11.26 12.67 7.72
N THR A 139 -11.09 13.97 7.92
CA THR A 139 -12.08 15.03 7.69
C THR A 139 -11.95 15.71 6.31
N GLY A 140 -10.97 15.31 5.51
CA GLY A 140 -10.62 15.95 4.24
C GLY A 140 -9.77 17.21 4.40
N GLU A 141 -9.23 17.48 5.59
CA GLU A 141 -8.32 18.59 5.86
C GLU A 141 -7.30 18.17 6.93
N LEU A 142 -6.01 18.35 6.64
CA LEU A 142 -4.93 18.05 7.56
C LEU A 142 -4.44 19.33 8.26
N VAL A 143 -4.28 19.28 9.58
CA VAL A 143 -3.74 20.39 10.36
C VAL A 143 -2.21 20.22 10.47
N ILE A 144 -1.45 21.19 9.96
CA ILE A 144 0.02 21.05 9.78
C ILE A 144 0.72 20.74 11.11
N HIS A 145 0.33 21.42 12.20
CA HIS A 145 0.96 21.21 13.51
C HIS A 145 0.60 19.88 14.19
N GLN A 146 -0.30 19.07 13.61
CA GLN A 146 -0.69 17.75 14.10
C GLN A 146 -0.05 16.62 13.29
N LEU A 147 0.71 16.96 12.25
CA LEU A 147 1.40 15.97 11.42
C LEU A 147 2.47 15.23 12.24
N ARG A 148 2.67 13.96 11.91
CA ARG A 148 3.77 13.15 12.42
C ARG A 148 5.08 13.62 11.77
N THR A 149 6.19 13.50 12.51
CA THR A 149 7.52 13.82 11.98
C THR A 149 7.90 12.86 10.86
N LEU A 150 8.58 13.36 9.82
CA LEU A 150 9.07 12.50 8.74
C LEU A 150 10.14 11.49 9.15
N LYS A 151 10.75 11.66 10.33
CA LYS A 151 11.67 10.68 10.89
C LYS A 151 10.98 9.34 11.16
N ASP A 152 9.68 9.36 11.44
CA ASP A 152 8.88 8.15 11.69
C ASP A 152 8.34 7.51 10.40
N LEU A 153 8.51 8.18 9.25
CA LEU A 153 7.94 7.69 7.98
C LEU A 153 8.50 6.32 7.58
N PRO A 154 9.82 6.03 7.68
CA PRO A 154 10.34 4.70 7.33
C PRO A 154 9.74 3.59 8.21
N ALA A 155 9.77 3.77 9.53
CA ALA A 155 9.19 2.81 10.46
C ALA A 155 7.67 2.64 10.31
N TYR A 156 6.98 3.66 9.78
CA TYR A 156 5.58 3.56 9.39
C TYR A 156 5.40 2.79 8.09
N LEU A 157 6.22 3.07 7.07
CA LEU A 157 6.19 2.35 5.79
C LEU A 157 6.57 0.87 5.94
N ASP A 158 7.48 0.53 6.85
CA ASP A 158 7.86 -0.84 7.18
C ASP A 158 6.70 -1.67 7.77
N GLN A 159 5.61 -1.01 8.22
CA GLN A 159 4.39 -1.71 8.66
C GLN A 159 3.63 -2.31 7.48
N PHE A 160 3.84 -1.78 6.27
CA PHE A 160 3.26 -2.29 5.05
C PHE A 160 4.16 -3.42 4.53
N GLN A 161 3.53 -4.51 4.12
CA GLN A 161 4.23 -5.64 3.51
C GLN A 161 4.29 -5.40 2.00
N PRO A 162 5.44 -5.60 1.34
CA PRO A 162 5.53 -5.45 -0.11
C PRO A 162 4.56 -6.39 -0.84
N MET A 163 3.84 -5.82 -1.81
CA MET A 163 2.90 -6.46 -2.71
C MET A 163 3.55 -7.70 -3.30
N THR A 164 2.91 -8.83 -3.08
CA THR A 164 3.41 -10.15 -3.48
C THR A 164 3.13 -10.33 -4.98
N GLN A 165 4.18 -10.58 -5.77
CA GLN A 165 4.11 -10.81 -7.22
C GLN A 165 3.93 -12.31 -7.46
N LEU A 166 2.68 -12.75 -7.59
CA LEU A 166 2.33 -14.16 -7.74
C LEU A 166 2.84 -14.73 -9.08
N SER A 167 3.04 -13.95 -10.13
CA SER A 167 3.77 -14.42 -11.33
C SER A 167 5.18 -14.91 -11.02
N GLN A 168 5.91 -14.25 -10.13
CA GLN A 168 7.28 -14.65 -9.78
C GLN A 168 7.32 -16.02 -9.09
N TRP A 169 6.23 -16.42 -8.43
CA TRP A 169 6.13 -17.72 -7.80
C TRP A 169 6.15 -18.86 -8.82
N LEU A 170 5.67 -18.62 -10.05
CA LEU A 170 5.78 -19.55 -11.17
C LEU A 170 7.24 -19.84 -11.54
N GLU A 171 8.15 -18.90 -11.26
CA GLU A 171 9.60 -19.06 -11.44
C GLU A 171 10.31 -19.49 -10.14
N HIS A 172 9.55 -19.89 -9.12
CA HIS A 172 10.03 -20.24 -7.78
C HIS A 172 10.80 -19.12 -7.06
N ILE A 173 10.50 -17.86 -7.40
CA ILE A 173 10.99 -16.68 -6.68
C ILE A 173 9.89 -16.28 -5.69
N PHE A 174 10.25 -16.16 -4.41
CA PHE A 174 9.30 -15.89 -3.33
C PHE A 174 9.78 -14.71 -2.48
N GLU A 175 8.86 -13.82 -2.15
CA GLU A 175 9.12 -12.66 -1.30
C GLU A 175 9.32 -13.06 0.17
N ALA A 176 9.98 -12.17 0.92
CA ALA A 176 10.22 -12.36 2.33
C ALA A 176 8.90 -12.54 3.10
N GLY A 177 8.88 -13.50 4.03
CA GLY A 177 7.70 -13.84 4.83
C GLY A 177 6.86 -15.00 4.27
N TRP A 178 6.99 -15.31 2.98
CA TRP A 178 6.38 -16.50 2.36
C TRP A 178 7.25 -17.73 2.53
N GLN A 179 6.68 -18.79 3.09
CA GLN A 179 7.40 -20.02 3.45
C GLN A 179 6.64 -21.26 2.95
N SER A 180 7.31 -22.42 2.96
CA SER A 180 6.64 -23.70 2.73
C SER A 180 5.71 -24.04 3.90
N LEU A 181 4.62 -24.76 3.60
CA LEU A 181 3.64 -25.16 4.61
C LEU A 181 4.25 -26.03 5.73
N GLU A 182 5.25 -26.82 5.38
CA GLU A 182 6.03 -27.68 6.29
C GLU A 182 6.74 -26.87 7.37
N THR A 183 7.21 -25.66 7.03
CA THR A 183 7.93 -24.78 7.96
C THR A 183 6.99 -24.23 9.04
N LEU A 184 5.73 -23.97 8.69
CA LEU A 184 4.76 -23.30 9.57
C LEU A 184 3.89 -24.26 10.39
N LEU A 185 3.50 -25.41 9.83
CA LEU A 185 2.65 -26.38 10.55
C LEU A 185 3.45 -27.38 11.40
N GLY A 186 4.75 -27.51 11.17
CA GLY A 186 5.57 -28.59 11.73
C GLY A 186 5.09 -29.98 11.28
N ASN A 187 5.90 -31.01 11.50
CA ASN A 187 5.61 -32.39 11.10
C ASN A 187 4.36 -33.04 11.76
N ASN A 188 3.54 -32.28 12.50
CA ASN A 188 2.42 -32.78 13.32
C ASN A 188 1.03 -32.23 12.91
N GLY A 189 0.91 -31.48 11.81
CA GLY A 189 -0.41 -31.16 11.24
C GLY A 189 -1.10 -32.42 10.69
N PRO A 190 -2.44 -32.53 10.73
CA PRO A 190 -3.13 -33.68 10.16
C PRO A 190 -2.79 -33.75 8.66
N GLN A 191 -1.99 -34.74 8.27
CA GLN A 191 -1.71 -35.11 6.87
C GLN A 191 -2.97 -35.56 6.10
N LEU A 192 -4.16 -35.31 6.64
CA LEU A 192 -5.45 -35.86 6.23
C LEU A 192 -6.39 -34.73 5.77
N ALA A 193 -6.01 -34.03 4.70
CA ALA A 193 -6.94 -33.28 3.84
C ALA A 193 -6.29 -32.73 2.55
N PHE A 194 -4.96 -32.59 2.51
CA PHE A 194 -4.29 -31.90 1.39
C PHE A 194 -3.99 -32.77 0.16
N ALA A 195 -4.52 -34.00 0.09
CA ALA A 195 -4.36 -34.89 -1.04
C ALA A 195 -5.28 -34.51 -2.23
N PHE A 196 -5.15 -33.28 -2.73
CA PHE A 196 -5.64 -32.91 -4.05
C PHE A 196 -4.70 -33.54 -5.08
N ARG A 197 -5.12 -34.68 -5.62
CA ARG A 197 -4.47 -35.32 -6.77
C ARG A 197 -4.91 -34.58 -8.03
N THR A 198 -4.07 -33.69 -8.57
CA THR A 198 -4.19 -33.26 -9.97
C THR A 198 -2.83 -32.97 -10.59
N LYS A 199 -2.81 -33.10 -11.91
CA LYS A 199 -1.69 -33.26 -12.85
C LYS A 199 -0.95 -31.96 -13.20
N SER A 200 -1.03 -30.92 -12.37
CA SER A 200 -0.48 -29.58 -12.61
C SER A 200 0.49 -29.17 -11.49
N GLU A 201 1.51 -28.38 -11.83
CA GLU A 201 2.50 -27.83 -10.91
C GLU A 201 1.86 -26.75 -10.01
N THR A 202 1.02 -27.16 -9.05
CA THR A 202 0.46 -26.22 -8.08
C THR A 202 1.55 -25.71 -7.15
N ILE A 203 1.81 -24.41 -7.17
CA ILE A 203 2.76 -23.76 -6.26
C ILE A 203 2.00 -23.33 -5.00
N LYS A 204 2.55 -23.66 -3.82
CA LYS A 204 1.94 -23.32 -2.53
C LYS A 204 2.94 -22.63 -1.62
N ARG A 205 2.54 -21.48 -1.09
CA ARG A 205 3.26 -20.79 -0.01
C ARG A 205 2.29 -20.35 1.05
N CYS A 206 2.83 -20.10 2.23
CA CYS A 206 2.03 -19.61 3.35
C CYS A 206 2.79 -18.54 4.12
N LYS A 207 2.01 -17.68 4.77
CA LYS A 207 2.48 -16.60 5.62
C LYS A 207 1.72 -16.65 6.94
N GLN A 208 2.44 -16.44 8.03
CA GLN A 208 1.86 -16.37 9.37
C GLN A 208 1.26 -15.00 9.60
N ILE A 209 0.00 -14.98 10.03
CA ILE A 209 -0.73 -13.77 10.41
C ILE A 209 -0.99 -13.85 11.92
N GLU A 210 -0.59 -12.79 12.64
CA GLU A 210 -0.80 -12.64 14.08
C GLU A 210 -1.36 -11.27 14.40
N TRP A 211 -2.17 -11.19 15.47
CA TRP A 211 -2.83 -9.95 15.91
C TRP A 211 -2.32 -9.46 17.27
N GLY A 212 -1.01 -9.61 17.51
CA GLY A 212 -0.33 -9.06 18.69
C GLY A 212 -0.57 -9.81 20.01
N LYS A 213 -1.26 -10.95 20.00
CA LYS A 213 -1.40 -11.84 21.15
C LYS A 213 -0.62 -13.15 20.91
N PRO A 214 0.19 -13.61 21.88
CA PRO A 214 0.94 -14.85 21.73
C PRO A 214 -0.01 -16.05 21.52
N ASN A 215 0.35 -16.95 20.62
CA ASN A 215 -0.41 -18.15 20.23
C ASN A 215 -1.78 -17.89 19.57
N GLN A 216 -2.10 -16.65 19.18
CA GLN A 216 -3.28 -16.31 18.40
C GLN A 216 -2.86 -15.90 17.00
N GLY A 217 -2.67 -16.89 16.14
CA GLY A 217 -2.29 -16.69 14.75
C GLY A 217 -2.91 -17.73 13.83
N VAL A 218 -2.89 -17.44 12.54
CA VAL A 218 -3.31 -18.36 11.47
C VAL A 218 -2.28 -18.35 10.35
N ALA A 219 -2.25 -19.41 9.55
CA ALA A 219 -1.51 -19.42 8.29
C ALA A 219 -2.45 -19.00 7.17
N LEU A 220 -2.12 -17.92 6.47
CA LEU A 220 -2.66 -17.64 5.14
C LEU A 220 -1.88 -18.47 4.13
N VAL A 221 -2.56 -19.43 3.52
CA VAL A 221 -2.03 -20.27 2.45
C VAL A 221 -2.53 -19.73 1.12
N VAL A 222 -1.62 -19.56 0.18
CA VAL A 222 -1.90 -19.17 -1.21
C VAL A 222 -1.40 -20.30 -2.10
N ALA A 223 -2.31 -20.86 -2.90
CA ALA A 223 -2.00 -21.88 -3.89
C ALA A 223 -2.32 -21.38 -5.29
N LEU A 224 -1.35 -21.49 -6.19
CA LEU A 224 -1.43 -21.08 -7.58
C LEU A 224 -1.44 -22.33 -8.47
N THR A 225 -2.47 -22.46 -9.30
CA THR A 225 -2.56 -23.56 -10.28
C THR A 225 -2.76 -22.98 -11.68
N PRO A 226 -1.77 -23.09 -12.58
CA PRO A 226 -1.97 -22.71 -13.98
C PRO A 226 -3.09 -23.53 -14.62
N GLU A 227 -4.10 -22.85 -15.18
CA GLU A 227 -5.19 -23.48 -15.92
C GLU A 227 -5.01 -23.35 -17.44
N SER A 228 -4.40 -22.24 -17.89
CA SER A 228 -4.07 -21.97 -19.30
C SER A 228 -2.82 -21.09 -19.40
N GLU A 229 -2.44 -20.63 -20.60
CA GLU A 229 -1.35 -19.67 -20.79
C GLU A 229 -1.63 -18.29 -20.16
N THR A 230 -2.91 -17.93 -19.99
CA THR A 230 -3.33 -16.59 -19.50
C THR A 230 -4.23 -16.65 -18.27
N THR A 231 -4.53 -17.85 -17.77
CA THR A 231 -5.47 -18.02 -16.65
C THR A 231 -4.79 -18.80 -15.53
N LEU A 232 -4.79 -18.18 -14.35
CA LEU A 232 -4.26 -18.76 -13.13
C LEU A 232 -5.40 -18.93 -12.11
N ASN A 233 -5.54 -20.12 -11.56
CA ASN A 233 -6.41 -20.35 -10.42
C ASN A 233 -5.66 -20.02 -9.12
N VAL A 234 -6.29 -19.25 -8.25
CA VAL A 234 -5.78 -18.85 -6.94
C VAL A 234 -6.73 -19.37 -5.87
N LEU A 235 -6.19 -20.22 -4.99
CA LEU A 235 -6.87 -20.67 -3.79
C LEU A 235 -6.22 -20.02 -2.57
N LEU A 236 -7.01 -19.22 -1.85
CA LEU A 236 -6.66 -18.64 -0.56
C LEU A 236 -7.28 -19.49 0.54
N GLN A 237 -6.51 -19.85 1.56
CA GLN A 237 -7.02 -20.64 2.67
C GLN A 237 -6.40 -20.19 3.99
N LEU A 238 -7.22 -19.99 5.02
CA LEU A 238 -6.76 -19.80 6.39
C LEU A 238 -6.76 -21.15 7.12
N ASN A 239 -5.65 -21.46 7.77
CA ASN A 239 -5.49 -22.65 8.61
C ASN A 239 -5.05 -22.25 10.03
N PRO A 240 -5.51 -22.96 11.08
CA PRO A 240 -4.97 -22.78 12.41
C PRO A 240 -3.50 -23.20 12.45
N ILE A 241 -2.72 -22.50 13.27
CA ILE A 241 -1.30 -22.78 13.52
C ILE A 241 -1.05 -22.93 15.02
N ASN A 242 0.21 -23.10 15.44
CA ASN A 242 0.59 -23.17 16.85
C ASN A 242 -0.13 -24.29 17.64
N GLY A 243 -0.41 -25.42 16.95
CA GLY A 243 -1.05 -26.59 17.55
C GLY A 243 -2.56 -26.44 17.80
N GLN A 244 -3.20 -25.38 17.28
CA GLN A 244 -4.65 -25.24 17.34
C GLN A 244 -5.35 -26.13 16.30
N THR A 245 -6.50 -26.68 16.66
CA THR A 245 -7.31 -27.52 15.76
C THR A 245 -8.31 -26.70 14.94
N TYR A 246 -8.77 -25.57 15.49
CA TYR A 246 -9.86 -24.78 14.92
C TYR A 246 -9.43 -23.33 14.74
N LEU A 247 -9.99 -22.67 13.74
CA LEU A 247 -9.83 -21.24 13.54
C LEU A 247 -10.54 -20.47 14.67
N PRO A 248 -10.04 -19.27 15.01
CA PRO A 248 -10.77 -18.34 15.87
C PRO A 248 -12.18 -18.08 15.32
N PRO A 249 -13.22 -18.12 16.17
CA PRO A 249 -14.58 -17.80 15.73
C PRO A 249 -14.66 -16.35 15.25
N ASN A 250 -15.48 -16.09 14.23
CA ASN A 250 -15.62 -14.79 13.57
C ASN A 250 -14.38 -14.29 12.83
N LEU A 251 -13.34 -15.11 12.64
CA LEU A 251 -12.26 -14.79 11.72
C LEU A 251 -12.82 -14.65 10.30
N GLN A 252 -12.47 -13.55 9.63
CA GLN A 252 -12.91 -13.27 8.27
C GLN A 252 -11.74 -13.30 7.30
N LEU A 253 -11.97 -13.91 6.14
CA LEU A 253 -11.12 -13.85 4.96
C LEU A 253 -11.89 -13.12 3.87
N LEU A 254 -11.37 -11.99 3.38
CA LEU A 254 -12.01 -11.19 2.35
C LEU A 254 -11.05 -11.00 1.18
N LEU A 255 -11.58 -11.15 -0.04
CA LEU A 255 -10.94 -10.75 -1.28
C LEU A 255 -11.49 -9.38 -1.68
N LEU A 256 -10.60 -8.44 -1.93
CA LEU A 256 -10.89 -7.08 -2.35
C LEU A 256 -10.27 -6.79 -3.72
N ASP A 257 -10.87 -5.91 -4.51
CA ASP A 257 -10.30 -5.41 -5.76
C ASP A 257 -9.25 -4.29 -5.55
N GLU A 258 -8.85 -3.62 -6.63
CA GLU A 258 -7.87 -2.53 -6.63
C GLU A 258 -8.36 -1.27 -5.90
N GLU A 259 -9.67 -1.06 -5.91
CA GLU A 259 -10.38 0.03 -5.24
C GLU A 259 -10.69 -0.26 -3.77
N GLN A 260 -10.28 -1.44 -3.26
CA GLN A 260 -10.58 -1.96 -1.92
C GLN A 260 -12.07 -2.27 -1.69
N GLU A 261 -12.85 -2.45 -2.77
CA GLU A 261 -14.20 -2.97 -2.69
C GLU A 261 -14.19 -4.49 -2.51
N MET A 262 -15.12 -5.01 -1.72
CA MET A 262 -15.17 -6.43 -1.39
C MET A 262 -15.81 -7.23 -2.52
N LEU A 263 -15.05 -8.19 -3.05
CA LEU A 263 -15.50 -9.11 -4.10
C LEU A 263 -16.14 -10.38 -3.51
N ILE A 264 -15.41 -11.06 -2.61
CA ILE A 264 -15.81 -12.35 -2.03
C ILE A 264 -15.34 -12.41 -0.57
N ASN A 265 -16.08 -13.09 0.31
CA ASN A 265 -15.67 -13.30 1.69
C ASN A 265 -16.03 -14.69 2.22
N ALA A 266 -15.32 -15.09 3.28
CA ALA A 266 -15.61 -16.25 4.11
C ALA A 266 -15.44 -15.88 5.59
N GLN A 267 -16.26 -16.47 6.47
CA GLN A 267 -16.18 -16.25 7.91
C GLN A 267 -16.17 -17.59 8.66
N ALA A 268 -15.21 -17.75 9.56
CA ALA A 268 -15.08 -18.92 10.40
C ALA A 268 -16.15 -18.96 11.49
N ARG A 269 -16.73 -20.14 11.69
CA ARG A 269 -17.64 -20.49 12.77
C ARG A 269 -16.90 -21.32 13.82
N ASN A 270 -17.60 -21.62 14.91
CA ASN A 270 -17.09 -22.58 15.89
C ASN A 270 -16.78 -23.92 15.18
N GLU A 271 -15.62 -24.49 15.48
CA GLU A 271 -15.13 -25.77 14.94
C GLU A 271 -14.71 -25.78 13.46
N ASP A 272 -14.71 -24.64 12.75
CA ASP A 272 -14.15 -24.59 11.40
C ASP A 272 -12.62 -24.77 11.48
N GLN A 273 -12.10 -25.81 10.81
CA GLN A 273 -10.65 -26.10 10.74
C GLN A 273 -9.95 -25.34 9.61
N ALA A 274 -10.70 -24.80 8.66
CA ALA A 274 -10.22 -23.95 7.60
C ALA A 274 -11.38 -23.13 7.00
N ILE A 275 -11.06 -21.98 6.41
CA ILE A 275 -11.94 -21.26 5.47
C ILE A 275 -11.13 -20.91 4.22
N GLN A 276 -11.79 -20.83 3.08
CA GLN A 276 -11.11 -20.64 1.80
C GLN A 276 -11.91 -19.80 0.80
N LEU A 277 -11.19 -19.17 -0.13
CA LEU A 277 -11.72 -18.50 -1.31
C LEU A 277 -11.00 -19.06 -2.54
N ASP A 278 -11.74 -19.32 -3.61
CA ASP A 278 -11.23 -19.92 -4.85
C ASP A 278 -11.72 -19.06 -6.02
N PHE A 279 -10.78 -18.56 -6.84
CA PHE A 279 -11.07 -17.67 -7.96
C PHE A 279 -9.98 -17.77 -9.04
N THR A 280 -10.27 -17.25 -10.23
CA THR A 280 -9.34 -17.17 -11.34
C THR A 280 -8.89 -15.74 -11.57
N CYS A 281 -7.68 -15.59 -12.09
CA CYS A 281 -7.07 -14.30 -12.40
C CYS A 281 -6.21 -14.40 -13.68
N GLU A 282 -5.98 -13.26 -14.30
CA GLU A 282 -5.17 -13.07 -15.50
C GLU A 282 -3.93 -12.20 -15.20
N PRO A 283 -2.86 -12.28 -16.02
CA PRO A 283 -1.68 -11.42 -15.86
C PRO A 283 -2.03 -9.93 -15.77
N GLY A 284 -1.52 -9.26 -14.74
CA GLY A 284 -1.78 -7.85 -14.47
C GLY A 284 -2.93 -7.59 -13.51
N ASP A 285 -3.77 -8.58 -13.19
CA ASP A 285 -4.80 -8.47 -12.14
C ASP A 285 -4.15 -8.13 -10.80
N ARG A 286 -4.78 -7.22 -10.06
CA ARG A 286 -4.39 -6.89 -8.69
C ARG A 286 -5.58 -7.09 -7.76
N PHE A 287 -5.29 -7.61 -6.58
CA PHE A 287 -6.28 -7.81 -5.53
C PHE A 287 -5.64 -7.72 -4.17
N SER A 288 -6.48 -7.49 -3.15
CA SER A 288 -6.04 -7.50 -1.76
C SER A 288 -6.76 -8.61 -0.99
N VAL A 289 -6.05 -9.24 -0.07
CA VAL A 289 -6.62 -10.21 0.87
C VAL A 289 -6.60 -9.60 2.25
N LYS A 290 -7.80 -9.34 2.78
CA LYS A 290 -7.97 -8.86 4.15
C LYS A 290 -8.30 -10.02 5.07
N VAL A 291 -7.49 -10.19 6.10
CA VAL A 291 -7.74 -11.14 7.19
C VAL A 291 -8.10 -10.35 8.45
N ALA A 292 -9.33 -10.47 8.92
CA ALA A 292 -9.86 -9.68 10.02
C ALA A 292 -10.34 -10.56 11.19
N LEU A 293 -10.00 -10.16 12.41
CA LEU A 293 -10.46 -10.77 13.65
C LEU A 293 -10.79 -9.69 14.67
N ASP A 294 -12.04 -9.65 15.13
CA ASP A 294 -12.58 -8.60 16.00
C ASP A 294 -12.32 -7.19 15.43
N ASN A 295 -11.49 -6.39 16.11
CA ASN A 295 -11.15 -5.01 15.74
C ASN A 295 -9.79 -4.89 15.02
N ALA A 296 -9.12 -6.01 14.75
CA ALA A 296 -7.81 -6.02 14.11
C ALA A 296 -7.91 -6.64 12.71
N SER A 297 -7.14 -6.12 11.76
CA SER A 297 -7.04 -6.70 10.43
C SER A 297 -5.65 -6.54 9.85
N VAL A 298 -5.25 -7.51 9.04
CA VAL A 298 -4.06 -7.46 8.19
C VAL A 298 -4.53 -7.51 6.74
N ILE A 299 -3.89 -6.75 5.87
CA ILE A 299 -4.14 -6.75 4.43
C ILE A 299 -2.84 -7.15 3.74
N GLU A 300 -2.93 -8.13 2.85
CA GLU A 300 -1.85 -8.55 1.95
C GLU A 300 -2.27 -8.19 0.52
N GLU A 301 -1.42 -7.48 -0.21
CA GLU A 301 -1.70 -7.09 -1.60
C GLU A 301 -0.98 -8.03 -2.57
N PHE A 302 -1.64 -8.38 -3.66
CA PHE A 302 -1.14 -9.31 -4.66
C PHE A 302 -1.29 -8.74 -6.07
N VAL A 303 -0.29 -8.99 -6.91
CA VAL A 303 -0.38 -8.81 -8.36
C VAL A 303 -0.05 -10.15 -9.02
N ILE A 304 -0.78 -10.49 -10.08
CA ILE A 304 -0.47 -11.61 -10.97
C ILE A 304 0.62 -11.19 -11.93
#